data_AF-A0A3C0N6E6-F1
#
_entry.id   AF-A0A3C0N6E6-F1
#
_cell.length_a   1.000
_cell.length_b   1.000
_cell.length_c   1.000
_cell.angle_alpha   90.00
_cell.angle_beta   90.00
_cell.angle_gamma   90.00
#
_symmetry.space_group_name_H-M   'P 1'
#
loop_
_entity.id
_entity.type
_entity.pdbx_description
1 polymer ?
#
loop_
_entity_poly.entity_id
_entity_poly.type
_entity_poly.pdbx_seq_one_letter_code
_entity_poly.pdbx_strand_id
1 'polypeptide(L)'
;MLHLAQVQKQEPSGEPQLRLLARQDFETAWVVIAETPVIPSPEALAWNDGVLVLVDLSPTQEVLSVQDATKWLVSLVNDYLTSSITPALLAQEKERIEQ
;
A
#
# COMPACT_ATOMS: atom_id res chain seq x y z
N MET A 1 10.25 8.53 -1.54
CA MET A 1 9.40 7.63 -2.38
C MET A 1 8.48 6.87 -1.45
N LEU A 2 7.17 6.90 -1.71
CA LEU A 2 6.20 6.30 -0.82
C LEU A 2 6.12 4.78 -1.01
N HIS A 3 6.05 4.06 0.10
CA HIS A 3 5.95 2.62 0.16
C HIS A 3 4.76 2.22 1.03
N LEU A 4 4.11 1.11 0.67
CA LEU A 4 3.20 0.41 1.54
C LEU A 4 4.02 -0.66 2.24
N ALA A 5 4.01 -0.64 3.56
CA ALA A 5 4.78 -1.58 4.36
C ALA A 5 3.91 -2.21 5.45
N GLN A 6 4.34 -3.37 5.92
CA GLN A 6 3.81 -4.00 7.12
C GLN A 6 4.81 -3.86 8.26
N VAL A 7 4.33 -3.44 9.42
CA VAL A 7 5.11 -3.41 10.66
C VAL A 7 5.39 -4.84 11.11
N GLN A 8 6.65 -5.14 11.42
CA GLN A 8 7.10 -6.42 11.94
C GLN A 8 7.93 -6.20 13.20
N LYS A 9 7.60 -6.90 14.28
CA LYS A 9 8.40 -6.92 15.49
C LYS A 9 9.06 -8.29 15.61
N GLN A 10 10.38 -8.34 15.42
CA GLN A 10 11.10 -9.60 15.63
C GLN A 10 11.10 -9.96 17.12
N GLU A 11 10.54 -11.11 17.47
CA GLU A 11 10.78 -11.69 18.79
C GLU A 11 12.14 -12.41 18.80
N PRO A 12 12.95 -12.33 19.88
CA PRO A 12 12.68 -11.68 21.17
C PRO A 12 13.24 -10.25 21.30
N SER A 13 13.91 -9.70 20.28
CA SER A 13 14.57 -8.38 20.37
C SER A 13 13.57 -7.21 20.47
N GLY A 14 12.34 -7.41 19.99
CA GLY A 14 11.32 -6.37 19.93
C GLY A 14 11.66 -5.23 18.97
N GLU A 15 12.72 -5.40 18.17
CA GLU A 15 13.18 -4.35 17.26
C GLU A 15 12.14 -4.14 16.16
N PRO A 16 11.62 -2.92 16.02
CA PRO A 16 10.63 -2.61 15.01
C PRO A 16 11.26 -2.59 13.62
N GLN A 17 10.63 -3.31 12.70
CA GLN A 17 11.03 -3.46 11.31
C GLN A 17 9.84 -3.18 10.39
N LEU A 18 10.14 -2.85 9.15
CA LEU A 18 9.16 -2.61 8.10
C LEU A 18 9.42 -3.57 6.94
N ARG A 19 8.44 -4.41 6.63
CA ARG A 19 8.43 -5.21 5.40
C ARG A 19 7.80 -4.40 4.28
N LEU A 20 8.55 -4.02 3.26
CA LEU A 20 8.05 -3.25 2.12
C LEU A 20 7.25 -4.18 1.19
N LEU A 21 6.00 -3.82 0.88
CA LEU A 21 5.07 -4.63 0.09
C LEU A 21 4.84 -4.06 -1.30
N ALA A 22 4.72 -2.73 -1.40
CA ALA A 22 4.55 -2.04 -2.67
C ALA A 22 5.26 -0.69 -2.60
N ARG A 23 5.63 -0.15 -3.77
CA ARG A 23 6.19 1.18 -3.91
C ARG A 23 5.42 2.00 -4.92
N GLN A 24 5.33 3.29 -4.68
CA GLN A 24 4.80 4.25 -5.63
C GLN A 24 5.91 4.57 -6.64
N ASP A 25 5.67 4.22 -7.91
CA ASP A 25 6.64 4.41 -9.00
C ASP A 25 6.40 5.76 -9.70
N PHE A 26 5.13 6.15 -9.84
CA PHE A 26 4.68 7.44 -10.41
C PHE A 26 3.35 7.86 -9.76
N GLU A 27 3.00 9.15 -9.82
CA GLU A 27 1.79 9.80 -9.27
C GLU A 27 0.74 8.89 -8.58
N THR A 28 0.06 8.01 -9.32
CA THR A 28 -0.93 7.06 -8.77
C THR A 28 -0.59 5.59 -9.04
N ALA A 29 0.53 5.32 -9.71
CA ALA A 29 0.97 3.98 -10.09
C ALA A 29 1.82 3.33 -8.99
N TRP A 30 1.37 2.16 -8.54
CA TRP A 30 2.05 1.35 -7.54
C TRP A 30 2.53 0.03 -8.14
N VAL A 31 3.70 -0.41 -7.71
CA VAL A 31 4.29 -1.70 -8.09
C VAL A 31 4.46 -2.56 -6.86
N VAL A 32 4.02 -3.82 -6.93
CA VAL A 32 4.21 -4.82 -5.88
C VAL A 32 5.67 -5.27 -5.86
N ILE A 33 6.27 -5.32 -4.67
CA ILE A 33 7.66 -5.73 -4.49
C ILE A 33 7.70 -7.25 -4.26
N ALA A 34 8.30 -7.99 -5.19
CA ALA A 34 8.27 -9.46 -5.17
C ALA A 34 9.00 -10.08 -3.96
N GLU A 35 10.20 -9.59 -3.62
CA GLU A 35 11.03 -10.15 -2.54
C GLU A 35 10.77 -9.51 -1.17
N THR A 36 9.82 -8.57 -1.10
CA THR A 36 9.39 -7.85 0.11
C THR A 36 10.52 -7.58 1.14
N PRO A 37 11.47 -6.68 0.85
CA PRO A 37 12.61 -6.44 1.72
C PRO A 37 12.17 -5.91 3.09
N VAL A 38 12.95 -6.26 4.11
CA VAL A 38 12.71 -5.82 5.49
C VAL A 38 13.79 -4.82 5.89
N ILE A 39 13.39 -3.65 6.36
CA ILE A 39 14.30 -2.59 6.83
C ILE A 39 14.07 -2.31 8.31
N PRO A 40 15.13 -2.04 9.10
CA PRO A 40 14.98 -1.54 10.46
C PRO A 40 14.31 -0.16 10.48
N SER A 41 13.38 0.08 11.41
CA SER A 41 12.74 1.39 11.57
C SER A 41 12.31 1.63 13.01
N PRO A 42 13.08 2.42 13.78
CA PRO A 42 12.69 2.85 15.12
C PRO A 42 11.32 3.54 15.16
N GLU A 43 10.94 4.23 14.10
CA GLU A 43 9.65 4.93 13.94
C GLU A 43 8.47 3.95 13.96
N ALA A 44 8.69 2.70 13.55
CA ALA A 44 7.67 1.65 13.57
C ALA A 44 7.37 1.13 14.99
N LEU A 45 8.13 1.54 16.03
CA LEU A 45 7.89 1.12 17.42
C LEU A 45 6.50 1.53 17.92
N ALA A 46 6.01 2.69 17.49
CA ALA A 46 4.72 3.26 17.89
C ALA A 46 3.51 2.48 17.33
N TRP A 47 3.74 1.53 16.44
CA TRP A 47 2.71 0.77 15.74
C TRP A 47 2.64 -0.66 16.26
N ASN A 48 1.48 -1.28 16.11
CA ASN A 48 1.32 -2.69 16.46
C ASN A 48 1.91 -3.60 15.37
N ASP A 49 2.32 -4.79 15.77
CA ASP A 49 2.78 -5.81 14.83
C ASP A 49 1.69 -6.16 13.83
N GLY A 50 2.08 -6.36 12.57
CA GLY A 50 1.17 -6.71 11.47
C GLY A 50 0.39 -5.55 10.85
N VAL A 51 0.44 -4.33 11.40
CA VAL A 51 -0.27 -3.15 10.86
C VAL A 51 0.32 -2.71 9.53
N LEU A 52 -0.55 -2.27 8.61
CA LEU A 52 -0.15 -1.65 7.35
C LEU A 52 0.05 -0.15 7.53
N VAL A 53 1.18 0.33 7.04
CA VAL A 53 1.60 1.74 7.13
C VAL A 53 2.12 2.22 5.78
N LEU A 54 1.99 3.52 5.56
CA LEU A 54 2.65 4.22 4.46
C LEU A 54 3.97 4.78 4.96
N VAL A 55 5.04 4.54 4.20
CA VAL A 55 6.41 4.86 4.59
C VAL A 55 7.04 5.71 3.50
N ASP A 56 7.52 6.90 3.83
CA ASP A 56 8.33 7.67 2.89
C ASP A 56 9.80 7.35 3.12
N LEU A 57 10.46 6.86 2.07
CA LEU A 57 11.89 6.55 2.08
C LEU A 57 12.68 7.58 1.29
N SER A 58 13.83 7.98 1.83
CA SER A 58 14.81 8.79 1.12
C SER A 58 15.44 7.99 -0.05
N PRO A 59 16.14 8.66 -0.99
CA PRO A 59 16.92 7.96 -2.02
C PRO A 59 17.99 7.01 -1.45
N THR A 60 18.43 7.24 -0.21
CA THR A 60 19.38 6.42 0.54
C THR A 60 18.71 5.31 1.37
N GLN A 61 17.41 5.08 1.18
CA GLN A 61 16.59 4.09 1.92
C GLN A 61 16.42 4.38 3.42
N GLU A 62 16.58 5.63 3.82
CA GLU A 62 16.32 6.05 5.20
C GLU A 62 14.83 6.36 5.37
N VAL A 63 14.26 5.97 6.52
CA VAL A 63 12.86 6.23 6.85
C VAL A 63 12.68 7.70 7.18
N LEU A 64 11.91 8.42 6.37
CA LEU A 64 11.59 9.83 6.58
C LEU A 64 10.30 10.01 7.38
N SER A 65 9.30 9.16 7.14
CA SER A 65 8.04 9.17 7.89
C SER A 65 7.32 7.83 7.82
N VAL A 66 6.51 7.54 8.84
CA VAL A 66 5.59 6.40 8.91
C VAL A 66 4.19 6.92 9.24
N GLN A 67 3.20 6.56 8.42
CA GLN A 67 1.84 7.07 8.48
C GLN A 67 0.82 5.93 8.41
N ASP A 68 -0.37 6.16 8.97
CA ASP A 68 -1.46 5.20 8.92
C ASP A 68 -1.94 4.98 7.48
N ALA A 69 -2.01 3.72 7.04
CA ALA A 69 -2.45 3.39 5.69
C ALA A 69 -3.98 3.21 5.56
N THR A 70 -4.75 3.28 6.66
CA THR A 70 -6.18 2.92 6.67
C THR A 70 -6.99 3.77 5.71
N LYS A 71 -6.86 5.11 5.79
CA LYS A 71 -7.60 6.01 4.91
C LYS A 71 -7.24 5.81 3.44
N TRP A 72 -5.96 5.63 3.16
CA TRP A 72 -5.46 5.40 1.81
C TRP A 72 -5.95 4.05 1.24
N LEU A 73 -5.92 2.98 2.03
CA LEU A 73 -6.46 1.67 1.64
C LEU A 73 -7.97 1.73 1.36
N VAL A 74 -8.73 2.44 2.20
CA VAL A 74 -10.17 2.63 1.99
C VAL A 74 -10.43 3.41 0.70
N SER A 75 -9.63 4.44 0.39
CA SER A 75 -9.72 5.14 -0.90
C SER A 75 -9.44 4.21 -2.08
N LEU A 76 -8.42 3.34 -2.01
CA LEU A 76 -8.16 2.36 -3.07
C LEU A 76 -9.33 1.38 -3.27
N VAL A 77 -9.91 0.88 -2.17
CA VAL A 77 -11.11 0.03 -2.25
C VAL A 77 -12.24 0.78 -2.92
N ASN A 78 -12.46 2.05 -2.56
CA ASN A 78 -13.47 2.89 -3.18
C ASN A 78 -13.20 3.06 -4.69
N ASP A 79 -12.01 3.52 -5.06
CA ASP A 79 -11.70 3.91 -6.44
C ASP A 79 -11.74 2.72 -7.40
N TYR A 80 -11.27 1.54 -6.96
CA TYR A 80 -11.11 0.37 -7.84
C TYR A 80 -12.16 -0.72 -7.67
N LEU A 81 -12.76 -0.87 -6.48
CA LEU A 81 -13.68 -1.98 -6.19
C LEU A 81 -15.14 -1.55 -6.05
N THR A 82 -15.42 -0.25 -5.86
CA THR A 82 -16.81 0.24 -5.76
C THR A 82 -17.37 0.80 -7.06
N SER A 83 -16.51 1.14 -8.02
CA SER A 83 -16.90 1.51 -9.38
C SER A 83 -17.47 0.26 -10.08
N SER A 84 -18.76 0.03 -9.92
CA SER A 84 -19.51 -1.10 -10.47
C SER A 84 -19.72 -0.99 -11.99
N ILE A 85 -18.66 -0.78 -12.75
CA ILE A 85 -18.67 -1.00 -14.20
C ILE A 85 -18.18 -2.43 -14.43
N THR A 86 -19.09 -3.37 -14.24
CA THR A 86 -18.87 -4.76 -14.62
C THR A 86 -18.79 -4.85 -16.15
N PRO A 87 -17.95 -5.73 -16.75
CA PRO A 87 -17.95 -5.94 -18.20
C PRO A 87 -19.33 -6.23 -18.79
N ALA A 88 -20.22 -6.84 -18.00
CA ALA A 88 -21.63 -7.05 -18.35
C ALA A 88 -22.42 -5.74 -18.53
N LEU A 89 -22.16 -4.72 -17.70
CA LEU A 89 -22.80 -3.40 -17.81
C LEU A 89 -22.35 -2.68 -19.09
N LEU A 90 -21.06 -2.77 -19.43
CA LEU A 90 -20.51 -2.20 -20.68
C LEU A 90 -21.05 -2.91 -21.92
N ALA A 91 -21.24 -4.23 -21.87
CA ALA A 91 -21.86 -4.98 -22.95
C ALA A 91 -23.33 -4.58 -23.16
N GLN A 92 -24.07 -4.39 -22.07
CA GLN A 92 -25.47 -3.98 -22.11
C GLN A 92 -25.66 -2.55 -22.64
N GLU A 93 -24.78 -1.61 -22.29
CA GLU A 93 -24.85 -0.25 -22.86
C GLU A 93 -24.47 -0.21 -24.34
N LYS A 94 -23.56 -1.08 -24.81
CA LYS A 94 -23.26 -1.19 -26.25
C LYS A 94 -24.49 -1.63 -27.07
N GLU A 95 -25.22 -2.61 -26.58
CA GLU A 95 -26.41 -3.15 -27.28
C GLU A 95 -27.58 -2.15 -27.31
N ARG A 96 -27.67 -1.25 -26.33
CA ARG A 96 -28.65 -0.14 -26.27
C ARG A 96 -28.38 1.00 -27.25
N ILE A 97 -27.13 1.20 -27.67
CA ILE A 97 -26.75 2.28 -28.59
C ILE A 97 -26.93 1.84 -30.06
N GLU A 98 -27.02 0.54 -30.32
CA GLU A 98 -27.17 -0.04 -31.66
C GLU A 98 -28.65 -0.26 -32.09
N GLN A 99 -29.64 0.05 -31.24
CA GLN A 99 -31.08 0.12 -31.58
C GLN A 99 -31.54 1.56 -31.79
#